data_AF-A0A3E1Y4L6-F1
#
_entry.id   AF-A0A3E1Y4L6-F1
#
_cell.length_a   1.000
_cell.length_b   1.000
_cell.length_c   1.000
_cell.angle_alpha   90.00
_cell.angle_beta   90.00
_cell.angle_gamma   90.00
#
_symmetry.space_group_name_H-M   'P 1'
#
loop_
_entity.id
_entity.type
_entity.pdbx_description
1 polymer ?
#
loop_
_entity_poly.entity_id
_entity_poly.type
_entity_poly.pdbx_seq_one_letter_code
_entity_poly.pdbx_strand_id
1 'polypeptide(L)' 'MNRIALFALIIGIILAFVAYYTDFNDLPGATELRAPGFVGYILIISALGWFSLNTLHQWGRESRLYYS' A
#
# COMPACT_ATOMS: atom_id res chain seq x y z
N MET A 1 -0.95 13.61 -5.86
CA MET A 1 -1.41 12.28 -5.40
C MET A 1 -0.27 11.40 -4.88
N ASN A 2 0.96 11.47 -5.42
CA ASN A 2 2.07 10.61 -4.97
C ASN A 2 2.38 10.66 -3.47
N ARG A 3 2.35 11.85 -2.84
CA ARG A 3 2.56 11.97 -1.38
C ARG A 3 1.49 11.25 -0.57
N ILE A 4 0.22 11.35 -0.99
CA ILE A 4 -0.91 10.69 -0.32
C ILE A 4 -0.80 9.18 -0.48
N ALA A 5 -0.49 8.69 -1.68
CA ALA A 5 -0.26 7.26 -1.92
C ALA A 5 0.91 6.73 -1.09
N LEU A 6 1.97 7.51 -0.93
CA LEU A 6 3.12 7.16 -0.08
C LEU A 6 2.74 7.08 1.40
N PHE A 7 1.99 8.06 1.93
CA PHE A 7 1.48 8.00 3.30
C PHE A 7 0.53 6.82 3.51
N ALA A 8 -0.39 6.57 2.57
CA ALA A 8 -1.29 5.42 2.61
C ALA A 8 -0.51 4.09 2.63
N LEU A 9 0.54 3.98 1.82
CA LEU A 9 1.42 2.81 1.81
C LEU A 9 2.09 2.60 3.18
N ILE A 10 2.70 3.65 3.74
CA ILE A 10 3.42 3.54 5.03
C ILE A 10 2.45 3.18 6.16
N ILE A 11 1.32 3.89 6.26
CA ILE A 11 0.30 3.62 7.29
C ILE A 11 -0.26 2.20 7.10
N GLY A 12 -0.53 1.79 5.87
CA GLY A 12 -1.00 0.46 5.55
C GLY A 12 -0.03 -0.63 5.98
N ILE A 13 1.27 -0.45 5.71
CA ILE A 13 2.34 -1.37 6.15
C ILE A 13 2.37 -1.46 7.67
N ILE A 14 2.31 -0.34 8.38
CA ILE A 14 2.34 -0.34 9.85
C ILE A 14 1.13 -1.11 10.41
N LEU A 15 -0.07 -0.85 9.90
CA LEU A 15 -1.29 -1.54 10.35
C LEU A 15 -1.24 -3.04 10.08
N ALA A 16 -0.85 -3.44 8.87
CA ALA A 16 -0.72 -4.85 8.51
C ALA A 16 0.37 -5.54 9.33
N PHE A 17 1.51 -4.88 9.55
CA PHE A 17 2.61 -5.41 10.35
C PHE A 17 2.22 -5.60 11.81
N VAL A 18 1.57 -4.62 12.45
CA VAL A 18 1.15 -4.73 13.85
C VAL A 18 0.12 -5.85 14.02
N ALA A 19 -0.84 -5.97 13.10
CA ALA A 19 -1.82 -7.06 13.13
C ALA A 19 -1.15 -8.43 12.96
N TYR A 20 -0.24 -8.57 11.98
CA TYR A 20 0.51 -9.80 11.77
C TYR A 20 1.39 -10.15 12.98
N TYR A 21 2.11 -9.17 13.53
CA TYR A 21 3.01 -9.39 14.65
C TYR A 21 2.28 -9.83 15.92
N THR A 22 1.09 -9.26 16.17
CA THR A 22 0.28 -9.64 17.33
C THR A 22 -0.37 -11.01 17.19
N ASP A 23 -0.87 -11.36 16.00
CA ASP A 23 -1.42 -12.68 15.69
C ASP A 23 -0.32 -13.77 15.72
N PHE A 24 0.87 -13.48 15.19
CA PHE A 24 2.00 -14.43 15.13
C PHE A 24 2.60 -14.75 16.50
N ASN A 25 2.64 -13.78 17.42
CA ASN A 25 3.21 -13.94 18.76
C ASN A 25 2.15 -14.25 19.83
N ASP A 26 0.90 -14.51 19.44
CA ASP A 26 -0.23 -14.77 20.34
C ASP A 26 -0.39 -13.68 21.43
N LEU A 27 -0.23 -12.42 21.03
CA LEU A 27 -0.32 -11.27 21.93
C LEU A 27 -1.79 -10.92 22.20
N PRO A 28 -2.13 -10.45 23.42
CA PRO A 28 -3.46 -9.95 23.69
C PRO A 28 -3.79 -8.77 22.76
N GLY A 29 -4.99 -8.78 22.17
CA GLY A 29 -5.40 -7.79 21.17
C GLY A 29 -5.35 -8.26 19.71
N ALA A 30 -4.88 -9.49 19.43
CA ALA A 30 -4.75 -10.01 18.06
C ALA A 30 -6.09 -10.04 17.28
N THR A 31 -7.19 -10.38 17.95
CA THR A 31 -8.51 -10.46 17.32
C THR A 31 -9.01 -9.08 16.93
N GLU A 32 -8.80 -8.09 17.80
CA GLU A 32 -9.20 -6.69 17.62
C GLU A 32 -8.38 -6.01 16.52
N LEU A 33 -7.09 -6.37 16.40
CA LEU A 33 -6.16 -5.81 15.41
C LEU A 33 -6.33 -6.40 14.01
N ARG A 34 -7.05 -7.52 13.86
CA ARG A 34 -7.29 -8.17 12.56
C ARG A 34 -8.03 -7.26 11.58
N ALA A 35 -9.04 -6.52 12.04
CA ALA A 35 -9.78 -5.58 11.19
C ALA A 35 -8.95 -4.34 10.77
N PRO A 36 -8.24 -3.64 11.67
CA PRO A 36 -7.25 -2.63 11.30
C PRO A 36 -6.17 -3.14 10.34
N GLY A 37 -5.67 -4.37 10.55
CA GLY A 37 -4.72 -5.01 9.63
C GLY A 37 -5.29 -5.21 8.23
N PHE A 38 -6.56 -5.63 8.12
CA PHE A 38 -7.26 -5.73 6.84
C PHE A 38 -7.37 -4.38 6.13
N VAL A 39 -7.72 -3.31 6.85
CA VAL A 39 -7.69 -1.94 6.30
C VAL A 39 -6.29 -1.58 5.82
N GLY A 40 -5.25 -1.99 6.57
CA GLY A 40 -3.86 -1.85 6.17
C GLY A 40 -3.56 -2.45 4.79
N TYR A 41 -4.01 -3.68 4.55
CA TYR A 41 -3.86 -4.33 3.23
C TYR A 41 -4.57 -3.57 2.11
N ILE A 42 -5.78 -3.04 2.35
CA ILE A 42 -6.50 -2.22 1.35
C ILE A 42 -5.68 -0.98 0.97
N LEU A 43 -5.10 -0.30 1.96
CA LEU A 43 -4.26 0.88 1.74
C LEU A 43 -3.00 0.53 0.93
N ILE A 44 -2.32 -0.57 1.27
CA ILE A 44 -1.14 -1.06 0.55
C ILE A 44 -1.48 -1.33 -0.92
N ILE A 45 -2.51 -2.14 -1.18
CA ILE A 45 -2.89 -2.52 -2.55
C ILE A 45 -3.29 -1.30 -3.37
N SER A 46 -4.06 -0.38 -2.77
CA SER A 46 -4.48 0.86 -3.44
C SER A 46 -3.31 1.77 -3.79
N ALA A 47 -2.34 1.91 -2.86
CA ALA A 47 -1.14 2.71 -3.10
C ALA A 47 -0.24 2.09 -4.18
N LEU A 48 -0.05 0.77 -4.13
CA LEU A 48 0.70 0.03 -5.16
C LEU A 48 0.02 0.19 -6.53
N GLY A 49 -1.30 0.05 -6.61
CA GLY A 49 -2.05 0.28 -7.84
C GLY A 49 -1.83 1.68 -8.40
N TRP A 50 -1.86 2.70 -7.56
CA TRP A 50 -1.55 4.08 -7.97
C TRP A 50 -0.14 4.22 -8.52
N PHE A 51 0.87 3.68 -7.81
CA PHE A 51 2.26 3.75 -8.26
C PHE A 51 2.46 3.01 -9.59
N SER A 52 1.91 1.81 -9.73
CA SER A 52 1.96 1.04 -10.98
C SER A 52 1.34 1.82 -12.14
N LEU A 53 0.14 2.38 -11.97
CA LEU A 53 -0.52 3.18 -13.00
C LEU A 53 0.28 4.45 -13.34
N ASN A 54 0.81 5.15 -12.34
CA ASN A 54 1.61 6.35 -12.57
C ASN A 54 2.91 6.02 -13.32
N THR A 55 3.59 4.93 -12.99
CA THR A 55 4.80 4.47 -13.68
C THR A 55 4.50 4.11 -15.14
N LEU A 56 3.46 3.30 -15.38
CA LEU A 56 3.03 2.94 -16.73
C LEU A 56 2.65 4.17 -17.56
N HIS A 57 1.98 5.15 -16.94
CA HIS A 57 1.62 6.40 -17.60
C HIS A 57 2.86 7.22 -17.99
N GLN A 58 3.89 7.26 -17.14
CA GLN A 58 5.14 7.96 -17.46
C GLN A 58 5.88 7.28 -18.62
N TRP A 59 6.06 5.96 -18.57
CA TRP A 59 6.70 5.20 -19.65
C TRP A 59 5.94 5.28 -20.97
N GLY A 60 4.60 5.28 -20.92
CA GLY A 60 3.75 5.47 -22.09
C GLY A 60 3.89 6.84 -22.77
N ARG A 61 4.24 7.90 -22.02
CA ARG A 61 4.48 9.22 -22.59
C ARG A 61 5.89 9.37 -23.17
N GLU A 62 6.90 8.81 -22.50
CA GLU A 62 8.28 8.82 -22.99
C GLU A 62 8.42 8.08 -24.33
N SER A 63 7.76 6.93 -24.45
CA SER A 63 7.73 6.17 -25.71
C SER A 63 7.09 6.96 -26.86
N ARG A 64 6.05 7.76 -26.62
CA ARG A 64 5.45 8.61 -27.66
C ARG A 64 6.38 9.72 -28.17
N LEU A 65 7.19 10.32 -27.31
CA LEU A 65 8.13 11.38 -27.68
C LEU A 65 9.30 10.86 -28.53
N TYR A 66 9.62 9.57 -28.43
CA TYR A 66 10.71 8.95 -29.19
C TYR A 66 10.34 8.62 -30.64
N TYR A 67 9.05 8.65 -31.00
CA TYR A 67 8.54 8.34 -32.33
C TYR A 67 7.92 9.55 -33.07
N SER A 68 8.11 10.78 -32.56
CA SER A 68 7.70 12.03 -33.22
C SER A 68 8.91 12.88 -33.60
#